data_AF-A0A7S1W2L8-F1
#
_entry.id   AF-A0A7S1W2L8-F1
#
_cell.length_a   1.000
_cell.length_b   1.000
_cell.length_c   1.000
_cell.angle_alpha   90.00
_cell.angle_beta   90.00
_cell.angle_gamma   90.00
#
_symmetry.space_group_name_H-M   'P 1'
#
loop_
_entity.id
_entity.type
_entity.pdbx_description
1 polymer ?
#
loop_
_entity_poly.entity_id
_entity_poly.type
_entity_poly.pdbx_seq_one_letter_code
_entity_poly.pdbx_strand_id
1 'polypeptide(L)'
;GDAASNSNKPLRLRYLLFEYEEDVEPLSAAALVTALPAVRSIDLHRVHCATHGASTLFRDLRSLRRLVLSLVTCDPATPVAFWGSLAEAGCLEVLRLDRCPDLPP
;
A
#
# COMPACT_ATOMS: atom_id res chain seq x y z
N GLY A 1 12.62 -44.49 0.37
CA GLY A 1 11.81 -43.92 -0.72
C GLY A 1 11.70 -42.45 -0.46
N ASP A 2 12.15 -41.63 -1.41
CA ASP A 2 12.37 -40.19 -1.30
C ASP A 2 11.23 -39.42 -0.64
N ALA A 3 11.58 -38.66 0.40
CA ALA A 3 10.76 -37.56 0.87
C ALA A 3 10.74 -36.50 -0.23
N ALA A 4 9.56 -36.23 -0.78
CA ALA A 4 9.35 -35.16 -1.73
C ALA A 4 9.96 -33.85 -1.20
N SER A 5 10.99 -33.38 -1.91
CA SER A 5 11.59 -32.07 -1.71
C SER A 5 10.55 -31.01 -2.08
N ASN A 6 9.71 -30.65 -1.11
CA ASN A 6 8.85 -29.48 -1.22
C ASN A 6 9.77 -28.26 -1.27
N SER A 7 10.06 -27.83 -2.49
CA SER A 7 10.72 -26.57 -2.80
C SER A 7 9.83 -25.45 -2.26
N ASN A 8 10.01 -25.09 -0.99
CA ASN A 8 9.46 -23.89 -0.36
C ASN A 8 10.12 -22.67 -1.03
N LYS A 9 9.75 -22.39 -2.28
CA LYS A 9 10.05 -21.09 -2.87
C LYS A 9 9.19 -20.09 -2.11
N PRO A 10 9.80 -19.06 -1.48
CA PRO A 10 9.04 -18.07 -0.72
C PRO A 10 8.00 -17.43 -1.63
N LEU A 11 6.77 -17.28 -1.13
CA LEU A 11 5.68 -16.61 -1.83
C LEU A 11 6.13 -15.19 -2.21
N ARG A 12 6.18 -14.91 -3.52
CA ARG A 12 6.50 -13.57 -4.03
C ARG A 12 5.20 -12.83 -4.32
N LEU A 13 4.68 -12.13 -3.32
CA LEU A 13 3.51 -11.28 -3.47
C LEU A 13 3.83 -10.14 -4.47
N ARG A 14 3.00 -10.00 -5.52
CA ARG A 14 3.20 -8.97 -6.57
C ARG A 14 2.07 -7.95 -6.61
N TYR A 15 0.89 -8.36 -6.19
CA TYR A 15 -0.34 -7.59 -6.23
C TYR A 15 -1.01 -7.70 -4.86
N LEU A 16 -1.52 -6.59 -4.37
CA LEU A 16 -2.21 -6.53 -3.11
C LEU A 16 -3.45 -5.64 -3.27
N LEU A 17 -4.62 -6.25 -3.01
CA LEU A 17 -5.91 -5.57 -2.99
C LEU A 17 -6.39 -5.52 -1.55
N PHE A 18 -6.73 -4.32 -1.09
CA PHE A 18 -7.46 -4.13 0.15
C PHE A 18 -8.79 -3.46 -0.13
N GLU A 19 -9.84 -4.10 0.34
CA GLU A 19 -11.20 -3.58 0.33
C GLU A 19 -11.75 -3.68 1.75
N TYR A 20 -12.13 -2.54 2.33
CA TYR A 20 -12.71 -2.47 3.66
C TYR A 20 -14.09 -1.80 3.60
N GLU A 21 -15.02 -2.29 4.40
CA GLU A 21 -16.41 -1.82 4.36
C GLU A 21 -16.83 -0.96 5.55
N GLU A 22 -16.18 -1.07 6.71
CA GLU A 22 -16.55 -0.41 7.97
C GLU A 22 -15.33 -0.08 8.85
N ASP A 23 -15.56 0.58 10.00
CA ASP A 23 -14.61 1.12 11.01
C ASP A 23 -13.60 0.09 11.56
N VAL A 24 -12.77 -0.47 10.69
CA VAL A 24 -11.69 -1.39 11.04
C VAL A 24 -10.47 -0.57 11.42
N GLU A 25 -9.75 -1.06 12.44
CA GLU A 25 -8.48 -0.48 12.89
C GLU A 25 -7.59 -0.09 11.70
N PRO A 26 -6.92 1.08 11.78
CA PRO A 26 -6.10 1.58 10.70
C PRO A 26 -5.13 0.51 10.26
N LEU A 27 -5.17 0.18 8.97
CA LEU A 27 -4.32 -0.82 8.34
C LEU A 27 -2.89 -0.61 8.82
N SER A 28 -2.36 -1.52 9.64
CA SER A 28 -1.04 -1.27 10.22
C SER A 28 -0.01 -1.29 9.10
N ALA A 29 0.60 -0.13 8.84
CA ALA A 29 1.62 0.02 7.82
C ALA A 29 2.77 -1.00 8.04
N ALA A 30 2.99 -1.43 9.28
CA ALA A 30 3.97 -2.47 9.64
C ALA A 30 3.65 -3.87 9.07
N ALA A 31 2.38 -4.31 9.11
CA ALA A 31 1.97 -5.60 8.53
C ALA A 31 2.05 -5.59 7.00
N LEU A 32 1.81 -4.42 6.41
CA LEU A 32 2.03 -4.18 5.00
C LEU A 32 3.52 -4.23 4.64
N VAL A 33 4.35 -3.41 5.27
CA VAL A 33 5.79 -3.28 4.96
C VAL A 33 6.53 -4.62 5.03
N THR A 34 6.17 -5.49 5.98
CA THR A 34 6.79 -6.83 6.10
C THR A 34 6.46 -7.78 4.94
N ALA A 35 5.32 -7.60 4.27
CA ALA A 35 4.88 -8.42 3.13
C ALA A 35 5.27 -7.83 1.76
N LEU A 36 5.70 -6.56 1.72
CA LEU A 36 5.60 -5.73 0.52
C LEU A 36 6.87 -5.39 -0.30
N PRO A 37 8.14 -5.73 0.04
CA PRO A 37 9.28 -5.20 -0.72
C PRO A 37 9.29 -5.63 -2.21
N ALA A 38 8.55 -6.68 -2.56
CA ALA A 38 8.41 -7.19 -3.93
C ALA A 38 7.09 -6.78 -4.63
N VAL A 39 6.17 -6.11 -3.94
CA VAL A 39 4.87 -5.76 -4.52
C VAL A 39 5.03 -4.63 -5.54
N ARG A 40 4.38 -4.82 -6.69
CA ARG A 40 4.43 -3.90 -7.83
C ARG A 40 3.14 -3.13 -8.01
N SER A 41 2.04 -3.62 -7.46
CA SER A 41 0.73 -3.01 -7.62
C SER A 41 -0.06 -3.10 -6.33
N ILE A 42 -0.57 -1.97 -5.87
CA ILE A 42 -1.46 -1.85 -4.71
C ILE A 42 -2.76 -1.19 -5.17
N ASP A 43 -3.87 -1.78 -4.75
CA ASP A 43 -5.21 -1.26 -4.96
C ASP A 43 -5.90 -1.14 -3.58
N LEU A 44 -6.22 0.08 -3.16
CA LEU A 44 -6.87 0.39 -1.90
C LEU A 44 -8.27 0.94 -2.17
N HIS A 45 -9.29 0.26 -1.67
CA HIS A 45 -10.69 0.62 -1.86
C HIS A 45 -11.38 0.82 -0.51
N ARG A 46 -12.04 1.99 -0.34
CA ARG A 46 -12.77 2.37 0.89
C ARG A 46 -11.90 2.31 2.16
N VAL A 47 -10.68 2.84 2.08
CA VAL A 47 -9.70 2.82 3.19
C VAL A 47 -9.57 4.21 3.81
N HIS A 48 -9.46 4.27 5.14
CA HIS A 48 -9.05 5.48 5.86
C HIS A 48 -7.56 5.43 6.21
N CYS A 49 -6.79 6.40 5.73
CA CYS A 49 -5.36 6.53 6.00
C CYS A 49 -5.10 7.42 7.22
N ALA A 50 -4.68 6.81 8.32
CA ALA A 50 -4.25 7.52 9.52
C ALA A 50 -2.79 8.02 9.41
N THR A 51 -2.50 9.15 10.06
CA THR A 51 -1.24 9.91 9.95
C THR A 51 0.02 9.08 10.18
N HIS A 52 0.00 8.16 11.15
CA HIS A 52 1.17 7.35 11.52
C HIS A 52 1.49 6.23 10.51
N GLY A 53 0.52 5.78 9.71
CA GLY A 53 0.72 4.71 8.74
C GLY A 53 1.22 5.21 7.38
N ALA A 54 0.70 6.33 6.90
CA ALA A 54 0.95 6.77 5.52
C ALA A 54 2.38 7.32 5.27
N SER A 55 3.00 7.91 6.29
CA SER A 55 4.31 8.56 6.18
C SER A 55 5.46 7.59 5.91
N THR A 56 5.30 6.32 6.27
CA THR A 56 6.32 5.27 6.09
C THR A 56 5.89 4.21 5.10
N LEU A 57 4.60 4.11 4.79
CA LEU A 57 4.04 3.02 4.00
C LEU A 57 4.72 2.85 2.64
N PHE A 58 4.92 3.94 1.88
CA PHE A 58 5.45 3.87 0.51
C PHE A 58 6.97 3.96 0.43
N ARG A 59 7.65 4.44 1.48
CA ARG A 59 9.11 4.63 1.50
C ARG A 59 9.86 3.33 1.21
N ASP A 60 9.34 2.22 1.72
CA ASP A 60 9.95 0.89 1.59
C ASP A 60 9.47 0.12 0.36
N LEU A 61 8.50 0.68 -0.40
CA LEU A 61 7.89 0.06 -1.57
C LEU A 61 8.64 0.41 -2.86
N ARG A 62 9.95 0.16 -2.86
CA ARG A 62 10.84 0.46 -4.00
C ARG A 62 10.44 -0.26 -5.30
N SER A 63 9.69 -1.36 -5.20
CA SER A 63 9.20 -2.12 -6.35
C SER A 63 7.84 -1.65 -6.88
N LEU A 64 7.17 -0.72 -6.19
CA LEU A 64 5.81 -0.29 -6.51
C LEU A 64 5.80 0.47 -7.84
N ARG A 65 5.03 -0.05 -8.79
CA ARG A 65 4.80 0.54 -10.12
C ARG A 65 3.40 1.11 -10.27
N ARG A 66 2.42 0.55 -9.59
CA ARG A 66 1.01 0.95 -9.69
C ARG A 66 0.39 1.15 -8.31
N LEU A 67 -0.25 2.28 -8.12
CA LEU A 67 -1.06 2.59 -6.95
C LEU A 67 -2.44 3.07 -7.43
N VAL A 68 -3.47 2.40 -6.94
CA VAL A 68 -4.85 2.78 -7.18
C VAL A 68 -5.51 2.99 -5.83
N LEU A 69 -6.12 4.16 -5.66
CA LEU A 69 -6.85 4.56 -4.46
C LEU A 69 -8.27 4.91 -4.89
N SER A 70 -9.25 4.27 -4.27
CA SER A 70 -10.67 4.51 -4.54
C SER A 70 -11.41 4.69 -3.22
N LEU A 71 -12.18 5.77 -3.09
CA LEU A 71 -12.93 6.09 -1.87
C LEU A 71 -12.01 6.15 -0.63
N VAL A 72 -10.79 6.70 -0.79
CA VAL A 72 -9.81 6.81 0.30
C VAL A 72 -9.92 8.18 0.98
N THR A 73 -9.98 8.17 2.31
CA THR A 73 -9.97 9.38 3.15
C THR A 73 -8.75 9.41 4.05
N CYS A 74 -8.36 10.58 4.55
CA CYS A 74 -7.13 10.76 5.32
C CYS A 74 -7.29 11.80 6.45
N ASP A 75 -6.55 11.66 7.56
CA ASP A 75 -6.48 12.75 8.56
C ASP A 75 -5.86 14.03 7.97
N PRO A 76 -6.16 15.24 8.46
CA PRO A 76 -5.68 16.51 7.89
C PRO A 76 -4.15 16.64 7.74
N ALA A 77 -3.36 15.96 8.57
CA ALA A 77 -1.89 15.98 8.50
C ALA A 77 -1.30 14.90 7.57
N THR A 78 -2.11 13.92 7.18
CA THR A 78 -1.69 12.73 6.43
C THR A 78 -1.36 13.00 4.96
N PRO A 79 -2.08 13.85 4.20
CA PRO A 79 -1.84 14.03 2.76
C PRO A 79 -0.40 14.44 2.45
N VAL A 80 0.14 15.42 3.18
CA VAL A 80 1.52 15.89 2.97
C VAL A 80 2.52 14.76 3.18
N ALA A 81 2.36 13.98 4.25
CA ALA A 81 3.25 12.87 4.57
C ALA A 81 3.09 11.70 3.58
N PHE A 82 1.85 11.44 3.13
CA PHE A 82 1.52 10.45 2.10
C PHE A 82 2.24 10.76 0.79
N TRP A 83 2.11 12.01 0.31
CA TRP A 83 2.74 12.43 -0.95
C TRP A 83 4.26 12.47 -0.86
N GLY A 84 4.79 12.91 0.29
CA GLY A 84 6.23 12.87 0.55
C GLY A 84 6.79 11.44 0.45
N SER A 85 6.15 10.47 1.10
CA SER A 85 6.61 9.07 1.08
C SER A 85 6.42 8.41 -0.29
N LEU A 86 5.37 8.76 -1.03
CA LEU A 86 5.15 8.29 -2.40
C LEU A 86 6.20 8.84 -3.38
N ALA A 87 6.55 10.12 -3.25
CA ALA A 87 7.62 10.74 -4.05
C ALA A 87 8.98 10.08 -3.77
N GLU A 88 9.27 9.73 -2.52
CA GLU A 88 10.49 9.03 -2.13
C GLU A 88 10.58 7.60 -2.70
N ALA A 89 9.46 6.93 -2.98
CA ALA A 89 9.43 5.58 -3.56
C ALA A 89 10.04 5.53 -4.97
N GLY A 90 9.91 6.62 -5.74
CA GLY A 90 10.67 6.91 -6.97
C GLY A 90 10.43 5.97 -8.17
N CYS A 91 9.57 4.97 -8.06
CA CYS A 91 9.36 3.93 -9.08
C CYS A 91 7.93 3.83 -9.61
N LEU A 92 7.03 4.71 -9.17
CA LEU A 92 5.61 4.69 -9.52
C LEU A 92 5.41 5.11 -10.99
N GLU A 93 4.76 4.24 -11.76
CA GLU A 93 4.41 4.45 -13.17
C GLU A 93 2.93 4.84 -13.33
N VAL A 94 2.06 4.34 -12.46
CA VAL A 94 0.62 4.56 -12.52
C VAL A 94 0.11 4.97 -11.14
N LEU A 95 -0.53 6.14 -11.08
CA LEU A 95 -1.32 6.58 -9.94
C LEU A 95 -2.76 6.83 -10.41
N ARG A 96 -3.74 6.20 -9.75
CA ARG A 96 -5.15 6.47 -9.98
C ARG A 96 -5.80 6.85 -8.66
N LEU A 97 -6.45 8.01 -8.65
CA LEU A 97 -7.28 8.48 -7.56
C LEU A 97 -8.74 8.48 -8.04
N ASP A 98 -9.62 7.80 -7.33
CA ASP A 98 -11.06 7.79 -7.55
C ASP A 98 -11.74 8.19 -6.25
N ARG A 99 -12.46 9.33 -6.25
CA ARG A 99 -13.19 9.82 -5.06
C ARG A 99 -12.35 9.83 -3.78
N CYS A 100 -11.16 10.44 -3.85
CA CYS A 100 -10.25 10.63 -2.72
C CYS A 100 -10.24 12.12 -2.32
N PRO A 101 -11.22 12.61 -1.53
CA PRO A 101 -11.42 14.05 -1.33
C PRO A 101 -10.28 14.73 -0.57
N ASP A 102 -9.56 13.99 0.27
CA ASP A 102 -8.52 14.52 1.16
C ASP A 102 -7.13 14.50 0.54
N LEU A 103 -6.95 13.83 -0.61
CA LEU A 103 -5.69 13.78 -1.33
C LEU A 103 -5.71 14.85 -2.43
N PRO A 104 -4.76 15.81 -2.45
CA PRO A 104 -4.66 16.76 -3.54
C PRO A 104 -4.52 16.03 -4.90
N PRO A 105 -5.04 16.62 -5.98
CA PRO A 105 -5.00 16.02 -7.31
C PRO A 105 -3.58 15.81 -7.83
#